data_AF-A0A925XC88-F1
#
_entry.id   AF-A0A925XC88-F1
#
_cell.length_a   1.000
_cell.length_b   1.000
_cell.length_c   1.000
_cell.angle_alpha   90.00
_cell.angle_beta   90.00
_cell.angle_gamma   90.00
#
_symmetry.space_group_name_H-M   'P 1'
#
loop_
_entity.id
_entity.type
_entity.pdbx_description
1 polymer ?
#
loop_
_entity_poly.entity_id
_entity_poly.type
_entity_poly.pdbx_seq_one_letter_code
_entity_poly.pdbx_strand_id
1 'polypeptide(L)'
;MGIVIRQSVKASLVSYVGIAIGAINTLFISTALLSPKQFGVAQALVQLALFFGAFAQLGSPYIAAKFFPLFKNETEQHKGFLFFLFVYSGIGFLIFGILFYFFRSEL
;
A
#
# COMPACT_ATOMS: atom_id res chain seq x y z
N MET A 1 -20.49 7.63 20.73
CA MET A 1 -19.90 6.27 20.75
C MET A 1 -20.50 5.31 19.71
N GLY A 2 -21.82 5.30 19.43
CA GLY A 2 -22.42 4.40 18.43
C GLY A 2 -21.92 4.57 16.98
N ILE A 3 -21.46 5.78 16.60
CA ILE A 3 -20.90 6.04 15.26
C ILE A 3 -19.60 5.25 15.05
N VAL A 4 -18.73 5.18 16.06
CA VAL A 4 -17.47 4.43 15.98
C VAL A 4 -17.76 2.94 15.80
N ILE A 5 -18.67 2.36 16.59
CA ILE A 5 -19.08 0.96 16.47
C ILE A 5 -19.63 0.66 15.06
N ARG A 6 -20.51 1.52 14.54
CA ARG A 6 -21.08 1.35 13.20
C ARG A 6 -20.02 1.43 12.09
N GLN A 7 -19.02 2.29 12.24
CA GLN A 7 -17.89 2.39 11.30
C GLN A 7 -16.97 1.18 11.41
N SER A 8 -16.65 0.73 12.63
CA SER A 8 -15.84 -0.47 12.86
C SER A 8 -16.49 -1.72 12.28
N VAL A 9 -17.80 -1.92 12.49
CA VAL A 9 -18.53 -3.07 11.93
C VAL A 9 -18.48 -3.08 10.40
N LYS A 10 -18.68 -1.92 9.77
CA LYS A 10 -18.56 -1.79 8.31
C LYS A 10 -17.14 -2.09 7.82
N ALA A 11 -16.13 -1.54 8.50
CA ALA A 11 -14.73 -1.78 8.17
C ALA A 11 -14.37 -3.27 8.30
N SER A 12 -14.76 -3.91 9.40
CA SER A 12 -14.55 -5.35 9.60
C SER A 12 -15.22 -6.19 8.54
N LEU A 13 -16.47 -5.89 8.16
CA LEU A 13 -17.18 -6.62 7.10
C LEU A 13 -16.40 -6.55 5.78
N VAL A 14 -15.94 -5.35 5.39
CA VAL A 14 -15.11 -5.16 4.19
C VAL A 14 -13.80 -5.94 4.29
N SER A 15 -13.13 -5.91 5.45
CA SER A 15 -11.89 -6.67 5.67
C SER A 15 -12.11 -8.18 5.55
N TYR A 16 -13.19 -8.74 6.12
CA TYR A 16 -13.49 -10.16 6.03
C TYR A 16 -13.81 -10.60 4.60
N VAL A 17 -14.56 -9.80 3.85
CA VAL A 17 -14.81 -10.05 2.43
C VAL A 17 -13.50 -10.02 1.64
N GLY A 18 -12.62 -9.06 1.90
CA GLY A 18 -11.29 -8.99 1.29
C GLY A 18 -10.43 -10.22 1.58
N ILE A 19 -10.44 -10.69 2.83
CA ILE A 19 -9.75 -11.93 3.22
C ILE A 19 -10.32 -13.13 2.49
N ALA A 20 -11.64 -13.26 2.38
CA ALA A 20 -12.27 -14.35 1.66
C ALA A 20 -11.88 -14.36 0.17
N ILE A 21 -11.89 -13.20 -0.49
CA ILE A 21 -11.44 -13.06 -1.88
C ILE A 21 -9.97 -13.43 -2.02
N GLY A 22 -9.11 -12.92 -1.13
CA GLY A 22 -7.68 -13.24 -1.12
C GLY A 22 -7.42 -14.74 -0.93
N ALA A 23 -8.14 -15.38 0.00
CA ALA A 23 -8.04 -16.80 0.26
C ALA A 23 -8.46 -17.63 -0.97
N ILE A 24 -9.54 -17.24 -1.66
CA ILE A 24 -9.96 -17.90 -2.90
C ILE A 24 -8.88 -17.75 -3.98
N ASN A 25 -8.33 -16.55 -4.14
CA ASN A 25 -7.28 -16.30 -5.11
C ASN A 25 -6.02 -17.12 -4.82
N THR A 26 -5.62 -17.24 -3.56
CA THR A 26 -4.41 -17.98 -3.17
C THR A 26 -4.61 -19.48 -3.21
N LEU A 27 -5.73 -20.00 -2.69
CA LEU A 27 -5.96 -21.44 -2.53
C LEU A 27 -6.49 -22.15 -3.77
N PHE A 28 -7.21 -21.44 -4.65
CA PHE A 28 -7.82 -22.05 -5.83
C PHE A 28 -7.25 -21.50 -7.14
N ILE A 29 -7.19 -20.18 -7.30
CA ILE A 29 -6.75 -19.58 -8.57
C ILE A 29 -5.24 -19.76 -8.77
N SER A 30 -4.45 -19.38 -7.76
CA SER A 30 -3.00 -19.37 -7.85
C SER A 30 -2.41 -20.79 -7.88
N THR A 31 -3.00 -21.74 -7.16
CA THR A 31 -2.57 -23.15 -7.15
C THR A 31 -3.02 -23.93 -8.39
N ALA A 32 -4.16 -23.58 -8.99
CA ALA A 32 -4.62 -24.21 -10.23
C ALA A 32 -3.86 -23.71 -11.47
N LEU A 33 -3.43 -22.44 -11.48
CA LEU A 33 -2.75 -21.83 -12.63
C LEU A 33 -1.22 -21.91 -12.56
N LEU A 34 -0.61 -21.92 -11.37
CA LEU A 34 0.85 -21.91 -11.21
C LEU A 34 1.36 -23.19 -10.57
N SER A 35 2.53 -23.65 -11.03
CA SER A 35 3.28 -24.71 -10.33
C SER A 35 3.74 -24.23 -8.95
N PRO A 36 3.96 -25.13 -7.96
CA PRO A 36 4.38 -24.75 -6.61
C PRO A 36 5.65 -23.89 -6.57
N LYS A 37 6.59 -24.15 -7.50
CA LYS A 37 7.84 -23.36 -7.62
C LYS A 37 7.56 -21.93 -8.08
N GLN A 38 6.72 -21.74 -9.09
CA GLN A 38 6.37 -20.42 -9.60
C GLN A 38 5.57 -19.62 -8.58
N PHE A 39 4.66 -20.28 -7.85
CA PHE A 39 3.90 -19.65 -6.77
C PHE A 39 4.83 -19.14 -5.66
N GLY A 40 5.80 -19.93 -5.22
CA GLY A 40 6.77 -19.52 -4.21
C GLY A 40 7.61 -18.30 -4.63
N VAL A 41 8.10 -18.29 -5.88
CA VAL A 41 8.86 -17.15 -6.41
C VAL A 41 7.97 -15.90 -6.53
N ALA A 42 6.74 -16.03 -7.05
CA ALA A 42 5.82 -14.91 -7.16
C ALA A 42 5.50 -14.29 -5.79
N GLN A 43 5.24 -15.12 -4.77
CA GLN A 43 4.98 -14.64 -3.41
C GLN A 43 6.20 -13.92 -2.83
N ALA A 44 7.42 -14.46 -3.05
CA ALA A 44 8.65 -13.83 -2.61
C ALA A 44 8.86 -12.45 -3.27
N LEU A 45 8.61 -12.34 -4.58
CA LEU A 45 8.68 -11.06 -5.30
C LEU A 45 7.66 -10.05 -4.77
N VAL A 46 6.43 -10.47 -4.49
CA VAL A 46 5.40 -9.59 -3.91
C VAL A 46 5.84 -9.10 -2.53
N GLN A 47 6.36 -9.98 -1.67
CA GLN A 47 6.84 -9.57 -0.35
C GLN A 47 8.02 -8.61 -0.43
N LEU A 48 8.96 -8.86 -1.34
CA LEU A 48 10.10 -7.99 -1.56
C LEU A 48 9.66 -6.61 -2.11
N ALA A 49 8.70 -6.60 -3.03
CA ALA A 49 8.12 -5.38 -3.58
C ALA A 49 7.37 -4.57 -2.49
N LEU A 50 6.62 -5.23 -1.61
CA LEU A 50 5.95 -4.59 -0.49
C LEU A 50 6.94 -4.00 0.51
N PHE A 51 8.01 -4.74 0.82
CA PHE A 51 9.08 -4.28 1.71
C PHE A 51 9.74 -3.01 1.17
N PHE A 52 10.25 -3.05 -0.07
CA PHE A 52 10.85 -1.88 -0.71
C PHE A 52 9.84 -0.75 -0.94
N GLY A 53 8.60 -1.07 -1.27
CA GLY A 53 7.51 -0.11 -1.44
C GLY A 53 7.19 0.67 -0.17
N ALA A 54 7.36 0.07 1.02
CA ALA A 54 7.19 0.76 2.29
C ALA A 54 8.27 1.85 2.51
N PHE A 55 9.52 1.58 2.10
CA PHE A 55 10.59 2.58 2.13
C PHE A 55 10.41 3.65 1.06
N ALA A 56 10.04 3.26 -0.16
CA ALA A 56 9.86 4.19 -1.28
C ALA A 56 8.77 5.24 -1.02
N GLN A 57 7.73 4.90 -0.26
CA GLN A 57 6.67 5.86 0.10
C GLN A 57 7.07 6.87 1.19
N LEU A 58 8.27 6.75 1.79
CA LEU A 58 8.81 7.66 2.81
C LEU A 58 7.82 7.98 3.96
N GLY A 59 7.01 7.01 4.37
CA GLY A 59 6.03 7.22 5.45
C GLY A 59 4.87 8.17 5.07
N SER A 60 4.62 8.39 3.77
CA SER A 60 3.49 9.19 3.29
C SER A 60 2.13 8.77 3.90
N PRO A 61 1.83 7.49 4.19
CA PRO A 61 0.58 7.13 4.87
C PRO A 61 0.44 7.77 6.26
N TYR A 62 1.54 7.94 7.00
CA TYR A 62 1.54 8.61 8.30
C TYR A 62 1.30 10.11 8.16
N ILE A 63 1.91 10.74 7.16
CA ILE A 63 1.69 12.16 6.83
C ILE A 63 0.22 12.38 6.48
N ALA A 64 -0.36 11.50 5.66
CA ALA A 64 -1.77 11.53 5.32
C ALA A 64 -2.64 11.42 6.57
N ALA A 65 -2.46 10.38 7.39
CA ALA A 65 -3.30 10.16 8.57
C ALA A 65 -3.24 11.32 9.59
N LYS A 66 -2.06 11.92 9.79
CA LYS A 66 -1.83 12.96 10.79
C LYS A 66 -2.20 14.36 10.31
N PHE A 67 -1.84 14.72 9.07
CA PHE A 67 -1.97 16.09 8.58
C PHE A 67 -3.22 16.31 7.74
N PHE A 68 -3.83 15.26 7.17
CA PHE A 68 -5.08 15.41 6.41
C PHE A 68 -6.20 16.16 7.16
N PRO A 69 -6.44 15.95 8.47
CA PRO A 69 -7.46 16.70 9.21
C PRO A 69 -7.19 18.21 9.26
N LEU A 70 -5.93 18.64 9.23
CA LEU A 70 -5.52 20.05 9.26
C LEU A 70 -5.76 20.75 7.91
N PHE A 71 -5.73 19.98 6.81
CA PHE A 71 -5.99 20.48 5.46
C PHE A 71 -7.43 20.19 5.00
N LYS A 72 -8.29 19.67 5.89
CA LYS A 72 -9.70 19.36 5.62
C LYS A 72 -10.54 20.65 5.65
N ASN A 73 -10.37 21.51 4.63
CA ASN A 73 -11.30 22.59 4.31
C ASN A 73 -12.08 22.24 3.04
N GLU A 74 -13.40 22.14 3.16
CA GLU A 74 -14.33 21.78 2.06
C GLU A 74 -14.43 22.88 0.99
N THR A 75 -14.12 24.13 1.35
CA THR A 75 -14.22 25.30 0.48
C THR A 75 -13.07 25.47 -0.53
N GLU A 76 -11.92 24.80 -0.34
CA GLU A 76 -10.74 24.97 -1.22
C GLU A 76 -10.18 23.63 -1.76
N GLN A 77 -11.03 22.62 -1.97
CA GLN A 77 -10.63 21.31 -2.53
C GLN A 77 -9.42 20.66 -1.83
N HIS A 78 -9.36 20.75 -0.49
CA HIS A 78 -8.24 20.22 0.30
C HIS A 78 -6.85 20.74 -0.13
N LYS A 79 -6.79 21.92 -0.78
CA LYS A 79 -5.57 22.62 -1.22
C LYS A 79 -4.56 21.75 -1.99
N GLY A 80 -5.04 20.73 -2.72
CA GLY A 80 -4.15 19.81 -3.44
C GLY A 80 -3.28 18.94 -2.52
N PHE A 81 -3.68 18.70 -1.27
CA PHE A 81 -2.95 17.83 -0.32
C PHE A 81 -2.68 16.43 -0.89
N LEU A 82 -3.62 15.90 -1.66
CA LEU A 82 -3.45 14.62 -2.36
C LEU A 82 -2.36 14.70 -3.44
N PHE A 83 -2.30 15.79 -4.21
CA PHE A 83 -1.22 16.04 -5.17
C PHE A 83 0.14 16.16 -4.47
N PHE A 84 0.21 16.89 -3.35
CA PHE A 84 1.41 16.97 -2.52
C PHE A 84 1.86 15.59 -2.04
N LEU A 85 0.94 14.74 -1.58
CA LEU A 85 1.25 13.39 -1.12
C LEU A 85 1.77 12.48 -2.24
N PHE A 86 1.21 12.61 -3.45
CA PHE A 86 1.68 11.90 -4.63
C PHE A 86 3.08 12.37 -5.05
N VAL A 87 3.32 13.68 -5.09
CA VAL A 87 4.65 14.23 -5.40
C VAL A 87 5.67 13.80 -4.34
N TYR A 88 5.33 13.85 -3.06
CA TYR A 88 6.19 13.40 -1.96
C TYR A 88 6.54 11.91 -2.09
N SER A 89 5.54 11.05 -2.31
CA SER A 89 5.76 9.62 -2.52
C SER A 89 6.55 9.34 -3.82
N GLY A 90 6.34 10.15 -4.86
CA GLY A 90 7.06 10.07 -6.13
C GLY A 90 8.54 10.44 -5.98
N ILE A 91 8.86 11.46 -5.20
CA ILE A 91 10.25 11.81 -4.85
C ILE A 91 10.88 10.67 -4.06
N GLY A 92 10.17 10.10 -3.08
CA GLY A 92 10.65 8.95 -2.33
C GLY A 92 10.96 7.74 -3.21
N PHE A 93 10.09 7.46 -4.17
CA PHE A 93 10.30 6.42 -5.17
C PHE A 93 11.53 6.70 -6.04
N LEU A 94 11.73 7.94 -6.51
CA LEU A 94 12.90 8.31 -7.32
C LEU A 94 14.20 8.16 -6.53
N ILE A 95 14.26 8.64 -5.29
CA ILE A 95 15.43 8.51 -4.42
C ILE A 95 15.75 7.03 -4.19
N PHE A 96 14.74 6.23 -3.85
CA PHE A 96 14.93 4.81 -3.61
C PHE A 96 15.35 4.05 -4.88
N GLY A 97 14.82 4.42 -6.04
CA GLY A 97 15.22 3.87 -7.33
C GLY A 97 16.66 4.19 -7.71
N ILE A 98 17.12 5.42 -7.45
CA ILE A 98 18.52 5.83 -7.67
C ILE A 98 19.45 5.05 -6.74
N LEU A 99 19.12 4.97 -5.45
CA LEU A 99 19.90 4.19 -4.48
C LEU A 99 19.99 2.72 -4.89
N PHE A 100 18.88 2.13 -5.32
CA PHE A 100 18.86 0.76 -5.81
C PHE A 100 19.75 0.58 -7.06
N TYR A 101 19.75 1.53 -7.98
CA TYR A 101 20.61 1.49 -9.17
C TYR A 101 22.10 1.52 -8.81
N PHE A 102 22.51 2.40 -7.87
CA PHE A 102 23.89 2.47 -7.38
C PHE A 102 24.30 1.23 -6.58
N PHE A 103 23.44 0.69 -5.72
CA PHE A 103 23.75 -0.53 -4.96
C PHE A 103 23.82 -1.76 -5.85
N ARG A 104 23.05 -1.80 -6.95
CA ARG A 104 23.13 -2.90 -7.92
C ARG A 104 24.52 -2.99 -8.57
N SER A 105 25.24 -1.89 -8.75
CA SER A 105 26.58 -1.96 -9.37
C SER A 105 27.65 -2.56 -8.45
N GLU A 106 27.37 -2.70 -7.16
CA GLU A 106 28.30 -3.27 -6.16
C GLU A 106 27.99 -4.75 -5.82
N LEU A 107 26.93 -5.35 -6.40
CA LEU A 107 26.56 -6.77 -6.24
C LEU A 107 26.87 -7.57 -7.50
#